data_AF-A0A914L252-F1
#
_entry.id   AF-A0A914L252-F1
#
_cell.length_a   1.000
_cell.length_b   1.000
_cell.length_c   1.000
_cell.angle_alpha   90.00
_cell.angle_beta   90.00
_cell.angle_gamma   90.00
#
_symmetry.space_group_name_H-M   'P 1'
#
loop_
_entity.id
_entity.type
_entity.pdbx_description
1 polymer ?
#
loop_
_entity_poly.entity_id
_entity_poly.type
_entity_poly.pdbx_seq_one_letter_code
_entity_poly.pdbx_strand_id
1 'polypeptide(L)'
;MYFQEIRNGPYIGLDNANRLFSFLEMVENDLNLILKNEKCVLKLEIISVHPILGLASNLLKKSIEIARVAECSHIITSATAVASQNLFKKFGFKTVHKVLFNDFLEDGEPVFKNLHDNGSGAELMLYKLE
;
A
#
# COMPACT_ATOMS: atom_id res chain seq x y z
N MET A 1 -12.45 -15.75 1.42
CA MET A 1 -12.40 -16.47 0.13
C MET A 1 -12.83 -15.45 -0.91
N TYR A 2 -11.91 -14.95 -1.73
CA TYR A 2 -12.10 -13.72 -2.53
C TYR A 2 -12.45 -13.99 -4.01
N PHE A 3 -12.87 -15.21 -4.32
CA PHE A 3 -13.07 -15.67 -5.69
C PHE A 3 -14.14 -14.85 -6.44
N GLN A 4 -15.23 -14.49 -5.77
CA GLN A 4 -16.30 -13.72 -6.41
C GLN A 4 -15.87 -12.26 -6.63
N GLU A 5 -15.15 -11.66 -5.68
CA GLU A 5 -14.60 -10.31 -5.79
C GLU A 5 -13.61 -10.21 -6.96
N ILE A 6 -12.74 -11.21 -7.13
CA ILE A 6 -11.78 -11.26 -8.23
C ILE A 6 -12.51 -11.41 -9.58
N ARG A 7 -13.46 -12.34 -9.69
CA ARG A 7 -14.18 -12.58 -10.96
C ARG A 7 -15.08 -11.43 -11.39
N ASN A 8 -15.68 -10.75 -10.42
CA ASN A 8 -16.55 -9.60 -10.66
C ASN A 8 -15.78 -8.26 -10.65
N GLY A 9 -14.44 -8.31 -10.60
CA GLY A 9 -13.60 -7.13 -10.60
C GLY A 9 -13.72 -6.31 -11.89
N PRO A 10 -13.27 -5.05 -11.86
CA PRO A 10 -13.50 -4.09 -12.95
C PRO A 10 -12.69 -4.37 -14.22
N TYR A 11 -11.69 -5.25 -14.17
CA TYR A 11 -10.80 -5.55 -15.29
C TYR A 11 -11.25 -6.81 -16.03
N ILE A 12 -12.03 -6.62 -17.09
CA ILE A 12 -12.62 -7.72 -17.89
C ILE A 12 -11.53 -8.59 -18.53
N GLY A 13 -11.57 -9.88 -18.23
CA GLY A 13 -10.61 -10.86 -18.78
C GLY A 13 -9.19 -10.75 -18.23
N LEU A 14 -8.97 -9.95 -17.19
CA LEU A 14 -7.65 -9.69 -16.59
C LEU A 14 -7.65 -10.09 -15.11
N ASP A 15 -7.75 -11.39 -14.84
CA ASP A 15 -7.85 -11.94 -13.47
C ASP A 15 -6.70 -11.49 -12.56
N ASN A 16 -5.48 -11.37 -13.08
CA ASN A 16 -4.34 -10.86 -12.32
C ASN A 16 -4.51 -9.40 -11.87
N ALA A 17 -5.11 -8.55 -12.71
CA ALA A 17 -5.41 -7.17 -12.34
C ALA A 17 -6.51 -7.13 -11.27
N ASN A 18 -7.54 -7.97 -11.41
CA ASN A 18 -8.60 -8.08 -10.40
C ASN A 18 -8.12 -8.65 -9.06
N ARG A 19 -7.15 -9.57 -9.07
CA ARG A 19 -6.46 -10.07 -7.86
C ARG A 19 -5.75 -8.95 -7.12
N LEU A 20 -4.97 -8.12 -7.83
CA LEU A 20 -4.30 -6.96 -7.24
C LEU A 20 -5.29 -5.94 -6.70
N PHE A 21 -6.32 -5.63 -7.48
CA PHE A 21 -7.37 -4.70 -7.09
C PHE A 21 -8.10 -5.15 -5.82
N SER A 22 -8.61 -6.38 -5.80
CA SER A 22 -9.34 -6.94 -4.66
C SER A 22 -8.47 -7.02 -3.40
N PHE A 23 -7.18 -7.31 -3.57
CA PHE A 23 -6.25 -7.31 -2.46
C PHE A 23 -5.99 -5.90 -1.91
N LEU A 24 -5.84 -4.89 -2.77
CA LEU A 24 -5.67 -3.50 -2.31
C LEU A 24 -6.94 -2.97 -1.65
N GLU A 25 -8.13 -3.30 -2.15
CA GLU A 25 -9.40 -3.00 -1.48
C GLU A 25 -9.43 -3.60 -0.06
N MET A 26 -8.95 -4.84 0.12
CA MET A 26 -8.84 -5.47 1.44
C MET A 26 -7.85 -4.71 2.35
N VAL A 27 -6.71 -4.26 1.83
CA VAL A 27 -5.71 -3.46 2.57
C VAL A 27 -6.23 -2.07 2.90
N GLU A 28 -7.19 -1.54 2.13
CA GLU A 28 -7.69 -0.17 2.26
C GLU A 28 -9.11 -0.12 2.85
N ASN A 29 -9.67 -1.25 3.29
CA ASN A 29 -11.07 -1.37 3.68
C ASN A 29 -11.52 -0.35 4.76
N ASP A 30 -10.62 -0.01 5.70
CA ASP A 30 -10.91 0.94 6.78
C ASP A 30 -10.46 2.38 6.48
N LEU A 31 -9.96 2.65 5.28
CA LEU A 31 -9.32 3.91 4.94
C LEU A 31 -10.25 5.12 5.14
N ASN A 32 -11.50 5.00 4.67
CA ASN A 32 -12.50 6.05 4.80
C ASN A 32 -12.83 6.37 6.27
N LEU A 33 -12.79 5.37 7.15
CA LEU A 33 -13.00 5.56 8.58
C LEU A 33 -11.81 6.27 9.22
N ILE A 34 -10.59 5.85 8.87
CA ILE A 34 -9.33 6.43 9.36
C ILE A 34 -9.22 7.91 8.96
N LEU A 35 -9.60 8.25 7.72
CA LEU A 35 -9.46 9.60 7.17
C LEU A 35 -10.71 10.48 7.33
N LYS A 36 -11.74 10.03 8.05
CA LYS A 36 -13.06 10.69 8.12
C LYS A 36 -13.01 12.18 8.47
N ASN A 37 -12.06 12.60 9.30
CA ASN A 37 -11.92 13.97 9.77
C ASN A 37 -10.79 14.76 9.09
N GLU A 38 -10.10 14.13 8.13
CA GLU A 38 -8.92 14.71 7.50
C GLU A 38 -9.32 15.52 6.26
N LYS A 39 -8.78 16.74 6.14
CA LYS A 39 -9.14 17.66 5.05
C LYS A 39 -8.35 17.42 3.76
N CYS A 40 -7.09 17.03 3.89
CA CYS A 40 -6.16 16.77 2.78
C CYS A 40 -5.22 15.64 3.19
N VAL A 41 -5.11 14.62 2.36
CA VAL A 41 -4.22 13.47 2.56
C VAL A 41 -3.51 13.17 1.25
N LEU A 42 -2.19 13.02 1.30
CA LEU A 42 -1.42 12.56 0.14
C LEU A 42 -1.34 11.04 0.15
N LYS A 43 -1.89 10.37 -0.86
CA LYS A 43 -1.71 8.92 -1.06
C LYS A 43 -0.50 8.65 -1.96
N LEU A 44 0.48 7.94 -1.43
CA LEU A 44 1.63 7.43 -2.18
C LEU A 44 1.33 6.01 -2.67
N GLU A 45 0.98 5.90 -3.95
CA GLU A 45 0.63 4.64 -4.61
C GLU A 45 1.88 3.83 -4.99
N ILE A 46 2.89 4.49 -5.55
CA ILE A 46 4.08 3.82 -6.10
C ILE A 46 5.34 4.57 -5.70
N ILE A 47 6.33 3.82 -5.21
CA ILE A 47 7.72 4.25 -5.15
C ILE A 47 8.59 3.23 -5.87
N SER A 48 9.33 3.69 -6.86
CA SER A 48 10.21 2.86 -7.65
C SER A 48 11.47 3.64 -7.99
N VAL A 49 12.62 3.00 -7.83
CA VAL A 49 13.91 3.61 -8.09
C VAL A 49 14.85 2.59 -8.72
N HIS A 50 15.76 3.08 -9.54
CA HIS A 50 16.96 2.32 -9.88
C HIS A 50 17.77 2.06 -8.60
N PRO A 51 18.50 0.93 -8.46
CA PRO A 51 19.27 0.56 -7.26
C PRO A 51 20.47 1.48 -6.88
N ILE A 52 20.49 2.73 -7.35
CA ILE A 52 21.42 3.75 -6.90
C ILE A 52 21.03 4.19 -5.48
N LEU A 53 22.02 4.27 -4.60
CA LEU A 53 21.83 4.56 -3.18
C LEU A 53 21.17 5.93 -2.96
N GLY A 54 20.19 5.96 -2.06
CA GLY A 54 19.58 7.19 -1.54
C GLY A 54 18.42 7.78 -2.34
N LEU A 55 18.15 7.30 -3.57
CA LEU A 55 17.06 7.85 -4.39
C LEU A 55 15.69 7.71 -3.71
N ALA A 56 15.34 6.52 -3.21
CA ALA A 56 14.02 6.32 -2.60
C ALA A 56 13.80 7.20 -1.36
N SER A 57 14.84 7.40 -0.55
CA SER A 57 14.79 8.32 0.59
C SER A 57 14.64 9.78 0.15
N ASN A 58 15.29 10.19 -0.94
CA ASN A 58 15.17 11.54 -1.47
C ASN A 58 13.79 11.80 -2.09
N LEU A 59 13.24 10.82 -2.84
CA LEU A 59 11.88 10.89 -3.35
C LEU A 59 10.88 11.03 -2.20
N LEU A 60 10.99 10.19 -1.17
CA LEU A 60 10.08 10.24 -0.02
C LEU A 60 10.17 11.58 0.73
N LYS A 61 11.37 12.14 0.93
CA LYS A 61 11.54 13.48 1.50
C LYS A 61 10.81 14.54 0.68
N LYS A 62 10.96 14.50 -0.65
CA LYS A 62 10.28 15.44 -1.56
C LYS A 62 8.76 15.25 -1.52
N SER A 63 8.27 14.02 -1.45
CA SER A 63 6.83 13.74 -1.26
C SER A 63 6.31 14.32 0.05
N ILE A 64 7.08 14.23 1.15
CA ILE A 64 6.72 14.85 2.43
C ILE A 64 6.66 16.38 2.31
N GLU A 65 7.64 17.00 1.65
CA GLU A 65 7.63 18.45 1.39
C GLU A 65 6.40 18.86 0.57
N ILE A 66 6.06 18.12 -0.50
CA ILE A 66 4.88 18.38 -1.32
C ILE A 66 3.61 18.31 -0.47
N ALA A 67 3.48 17.29 0.39
CA ALA A 67 2.32 17.13 1.26
C ALA A 67 2.18 18.30 2.25
N ARG A 68 3.30 18.79 2.82
CA ARG A 68 3.30 19.97 3.69
C ARG A 68 2.86 21.23 2.96
N VAL A 69 3.41 21.47 1.76
CA VAL A 69 3.05 22.63 0.93
C VAL A 69 1.58 22.60 0.52
N ALA A 70 1.04 21.41 0.29
CA ALA A 70 -0.38 21.20 0.00
C ALA A 70 -1.29 21.24 1.25
N GLU A 71 -0.74 21.56 2.43
CA GLU A 71 -1.46 21.59 3.72
C GLU A 71 -2.18 20.28 4.04
N CYS A 72 -1.62 19.16 3.58
CA CYS A 72 -2.11 17.84 3.96
C CYS A 72 -1.76 17.52 5.42
N SER A 73 -2.67 16.86 6.11
CA SER A 73 -2.49 16.44 7.50
C SER A 73 -1.78 15.09 7.61
N HIS A 74 -1.89 14.26 6.57
CA HIS A 74 -1.30 12.93 6.53
C HIS A 74 -0.77 12.56 5.16
N ILE A 75 0.16 11.61 5.16
CA ILE A 75 0.55 10.81 4.01
C ILE A 75 0.16 9.37 4.29
N ILE A 76 -0.41 8.70 3.30
CA ILE A 76 -0.77 7.29 3.40
C ILE A 76 -0.23 6.48 2.24
N THR A 77 0.07 5.21 2.48
CA THR A 77 0.50 4.26 1.45
C THR A 77 0.08 2.83 1.79
N SER A 78 -0.23 2.05 0.75
CA SER A 78 -0.42 0.61 0.81
C SER A 78 0.88 -0.07 0.38
N ALA A 79 1.77 -0.31 1.35
CA ALA A 79 3.13 -0.78 1.08
C ALA A 79 3.16 -2.31 0.95
N THR A 80 3.33 -2.81 -0.28
CA THR A 80 3.33 -4.25 -0.60
C THR A 80 4.72 -4.88 -0.58
N ALA A 81 5.76 -4.13 -0.94
CA ALA A 81 7.14 -4.61 -0.98
C ALA A 81 7.87 -4.37 0.36
N VAL A 82 8.70 -5.34 0.77
CA VAL A 82 9.48 -5.29 2.02
C VAL A 82 10.39 -4.06 2.06
N ALA A 83 11.04 -3.75 0.94
CA ALA A 83 11.91 -2.58 0.83
C ALA A 83 11.15 -1.26 1.10
N SER A 84 9.95 -1.12 0.55
CA SER A 84 9.09 0.06 0.74
C SER A 84 8.60 0.14 2.18
N GLN A 85 8.13 -0.96 2.77
CA GLN A 85 7.72 -1.01 4.18
C GLN A 85 8.86 -0.55 5.11
N ASN A 86 10.07 -1.06 4.88
CA ASN A 86 11.25 -0.68 5.67
C ASN A 86 11.63 0.79 5.48
N LEU A 87 11.55 1.31 4.25
CA LEU A 87 11.78 2.72 3.98
C LEU A 87 10.78 3.60 4.73
N PHE A 88 9.49 3.30 4.64
CA PHE A 88 8.46 4.10 5.32
C PHE A 88 8.63 4.05 6.84
N LYS A 89 8.89 2.87 7.43
CA LYS A 89 9.19 2.72 8.87
C LYS A 89 10.39 3.56 9.29
N LYS A 90 11.46 3.58 8.49
CA LYS A 90 12.65 4.43 8.74
C LYS A 90 12.31 5.92 8.78
N PHE A 91 11.31 6.36 8.01
CA PHE A 91 10.85 7.75 7.98
C PHE A 91 9.76 8.06 9.02
N GLY A 92 9.40 7.10 9.88
CA GLY A 92 8.46 7.30 10.96
C GLY A 92 6.99 6.99 10.61
N PHE A 93 6.72 6.45 9.42
CA PHE A 93 5.39 5.93 9.11
C PHE A 93 5.02 4.82 10.09
N LYS A 94 3.75 4.79 10.48
CA LYS A 94 3.18 3.78 11.37
C LYS A 94 2.27 2.87 10.58
N THR A 95 2.44 1.56 10.76
CA THR A 95 1.52 0.55 10.24
C THR A 95 0.20 0.67 10.98
N VAL A 96 -0.88 0.95 10.27
CA VAL A 96 -2.24 0.97 10.79
C VAL A 96 -2.74 -0.46 10.96
N HIS A 97 -2.62 -1.25 9.89
CA HIS A 97 -2.85 -2.69 9.91
C HIS A 97 -2.04 -3.37 8.81
N LYS A 98 -2.01 -4.71 8.86
CA LYS A 98 -1.31 -5.56 7.91
C LYS A 98 -2.23 -6.66 7.42
N VAL A 99 -2.26 -6.89 6.12
CA VAL A 99 -2.95 -8.03 5.50
C VAL A 99 -1.90 -9.02 5.03
N LEU A 100 -1.99 -10.27 5.49
CA LEU A 100 -1.04 -11.31 5.08
C LEU A 100 -1.41 -11.85 3.70
N PHE A 101 -0.40 -12.15 2.89
CA PHE A 101 -0.63 -12.77 1.59
C PHE A 101 -1.28 -14.16 1.68
N ASN A 102 -1.04 -14.88 2.78
CA ASN A 102 -1.65 -16.17 3.05
C ASN A 102 -3.14 -16.08 3.42
N ASP A 103 -3.63 -14.90 3.82
CA ASP A 103 -5.05 -14.71 4.14
C ASP A 103 -5.87 -14.37 2.88
N PHE A 104 -5.20 -13.98 1.79
CA PHE A 104 -5.83 -13.67 0.52
C PHE A 104 -5.86 -14.90 -0.41
N LEU A 105 -6.96 -15.65 -0.26
CA LEU A 105 -7.19 -16.93 -0.93
C LEU A 105 -8.16 -16.81 -2.12
N GLU A 106 -7.82 -17.48 -3.21
CA GLU A 106 -8.67 -17.76 -4.37
C GLU A 106 -8.83 -19.28 -4.50
N ASP A 107 -10.07 -19.78 -4.51
CA ASP A 107 -10.37 -21.22 -4.53
C ASP A 107 -9.65 -22.03 -3.43
N GLY A 108 -9.45 -21.42 -2.26
CA GLY A 108 -8.79 -22.04 -1.10
C GLY A 108 -7.26 -21.96 -1.11
N GLU A 109 -6.67 -21.40 -2.17
CA GLU A 109 -5.22 -21.30 -2.35
C GLU A 109 -4.74 -19.85 -2.25
N PRO A 110 -3.58 -19.57 -1.62
CA PRO A 110 -3.03 -18.22 -1.59
C PRO A 110 -2.76 -17.68 -2.99
N VAL A 111 -3.19 -16.46 -3.30
CA VAL A 111 -2.96 -15.88 -4.63
C VAL A 111 -1.49 -15.51 -4.83
N PHE A 112 -0.87 -14.90 -3.82
CA PHE A 112 0.52 -14.44 -3.90
C PHE A 112 1.45 -15.50 -3.30
N LYS A 113 2.22 -16.17 -4.16
CA LYS A 113 3.21 -17.21 -3.80
C LYS A 113 4.58 -16.87 -4.39
N ASN A 114 5.67 -17.38 -3.80
CA ASN A 114 7.04 -17.28 -4.34
C ASN A 114 7.51 -15.85 -4.65
N LEU A 115 7.24 -14.91 -3.75
CA LEU A 115 7.60 -13.50 -3.93
C LEU A 115 9.11 -13.29 -3.87
N HIS A 116 9.64 -12.47 -4.79
CA HIS A 116 11.08 -12.24 -4.92
C HIS A 116 11.73 -11.64 -3.67
N ASP A 117 11.02 -10.78 -2.95
CA ASP A 117 11.50 -10.10 -1.75
C ASP A 117 11.15 -10.84 -0.45
N ASN A 118 10.57 -12.04 -0.55
CA ASN A 118 10.06 -12.84 0.57
C ASN A 118 9.06 -12.08 1.47
N GLY A 119 8.33 -11.11 0.90
CA GLY A 119 7.27 -10.40 1.61
C GLY A 119 6.19 -11.34 2.15
N SER A 120 5.61 -10.98 3.30
CA SER A 120 4.57 -11.77 3.98
C SER A 120 3.18 -11.15 3.89
N GLY A 121 3.09 -9.91 3.41
CA GLY A 121 1.84 -9.17 3.33
C GLY A 121 2.06 -7.71 2.97
N ALA A 122 0.96 -6.99 2.85
CA ALA A 122 0.95 -5.55 2.66
C ALA A 122 0.58 -4.81 3.94
N GLU A 123 1.16 -3.63 4.12
CA GLU A 123 0.91 -2.78 5.27
C GLU A 123 0.23 -1.48 4.81
N LEU A 124 -0.94 -1.18 5.37
CA LEU A 124 -1.50 0.17 5.30
C LEU A 124 -0.72 1.03 6.28
N MET A 125 0.00 2.04 5.78
CA MET A 125 0.92 2.84 6.57
C MET A 125 0.57 4.33 6.50
N LEU A 126 0.62 5.00 7.64
CA LEU A 126 0.28 6.41 7.80
C LEU A 126 1.47 7.20 8.35
N TYR A 127 1.67 8.40 7.83
CA TYR A 127 2.59 9.41 8.39
C TYR A 127 1.80 10.68 8.67
N LYS A 128 1.77 11.09 9.93
CA LYS A 128 1.16 12.36 10.34
C LYS A 128 2.12 13.50 10.07
N LEU A 129 1.61 14.54 9.41
CA LEU A 129 2.34 15.78 9.17
C LEU A 129 2.09 16.71 10.37
N GLU A 130 3.19 17.27 10.88
CA GLU A 130 3.17 18.36 11.88
C GLU A 130 3.02 19.72 11.19
#